data_AF-A0A2E1AN43-F1
#
_entry.id   AF-A0A2E1AN43-F1
#
_cell.length_a   1.000
_cell.length_b   1.000
_cell.length_c   1.000
_cell.angle_alpha   90.00
_cell.angle_beta   90.00
_cell.angle_gamma   90.00
#
_symmetry.space_group_name_H-M   'P 1'
#
loop_
_entity.id
_entity.type
_entity.pdbx_description
1 polymer ?
#
loop_
_entity_poly.entity_id
_entity_poly.type
_entity_poly.pdbx_seq_one_letter_code
_entity_poly.pdbx_strand_id
1 'polypeptide(L)'
;MLITLKPWIYKTLKNVKNVKLRLRSVKVFVLLMCNFNSLFGQEIPRKEIIVIDPGHGGVDSGAIGVYGVREMDVTLGVARGILRWNHTLLDGKYDIYLTRYTDTLISLDDRSRLAKALRADVFVSLHCNHAENPETKGMEVFVHGTPHNHSKGSLALGRSILNEVAWNLGIKQRSIESAHFQVLREVTTCASVLAEIAFLSHQDEVGYLSKGRNIRAILLGIDNYKNLEL
;
A
#
# COMPACT_ATOMS: atom_id res chain seq x y z
N MET A 1 -31.81 19.71 72.91
CA MET A 1 -32.76 18.92 72.10
C MET A 1 -31.99 18.27 70.96
N LEU A 2 -31.08 17.33 71.22
CA LEU A 2 -31.32 15.87 71.26
C LEU A 2 -32.21 15.38 70.12
N ILE A 3 -31.58 15.07 68.98
CA ILE A 3 -32.13 14.14 67.98
C ILE A 3 -31.29 12.87 68.08
N THR A 4 -31.92 11.83 68.61
CA THR A 4 -31.42 10.48 68.80
C THR A 4 -31.33 9.75 67.46
N LEU A 5 -30.13 9.30 67.07
CA LEU A 5 -29.91 8.37 65.95
C LEU A 5 -30.30 6.94 66.36
N LYS A 6 -31.06 6.25 65.49
CA LYS A 6 -31.69 4.94 65.73
C LYS A 6 -30.66 3.79 65.94
N PRO A 7 -30.95 2.77 66.79
CA PRO A 7 -29.97 1.76 67.23
C PRO A 7 -29.69 0.60 66.24
N TRP A 8 -29.86 0.79 64.93
CA TRP A 8 -29.80 -0.34 63.98
C TRP A 8 -28.46 -0.50 63.22
N ILE A 9 -27.48 0.37 63.47
CA ILE A 9 -26.18 0.31 62.77
C ILE A 9 -25.19 -0.68 63.41
N TYR A 10 -25.45 -1.18 64.62
CA TYR A 10 -24.51 -2.05 65.35
C TYR A 10 -24.75 -3.56 65.23
N LYS A 11 -25.68 -4.03 64.38
CA LYS A 11 -26.03 -5.46 64.29
C LYS A 11 -25.73 -6.15 62.97
N THR A 12 -24.71 -5.70 62.23
CA THR A 12 -24.19 -6.44 61.07
C THR A 12 -22.65 -6.40 60.96
N LEU A 13 -21.94 -6.34 62.09
CA LEU A 13 -20.47 -6.46 62.15
C LEU A 13 -20.01 -7.57 63.12
N LYS A 14 -20.81 -8.64 63.25
CA LYS A 14 -20.45 -9.82 64.06
C LYS A 14 -20.46 -11.14 63.28
N ASN A 15 -20.25 -11.11 61.96
CA ASN A 15 -20.09 -12.35 61.19
C ASN A 15 -19.09 -12.27 60.01
N VAL A 16 -18.08 -11.41 60.09
CA VAL A 16 -17.00 -11.34 59.08
C VAL A 16 -15.68 -11.90 59.63
N LYS A 17 -15.74 -13.00 60.40
CA LYS A 17 -14.54 -13.72 60.86
C LYS A 17 -14.29 -15.05 60.17
N ASN A 18 -15.06 -15.43 59.15
CA ASN A 18 -14.85 -16.68 58.42
C ASN A 18 -15.25 -16.63 56.94
N VAL A 19 -14.88 -15.55 56.24
CA VAL A 19 -14.73 -15.66 54.78
C VAL A 19 -13.26 -15.93 54.50
N LYS A 20 -12.84 -17.19 54.68
CA LYS A 20 -11.70 -17.72 53.92
C LYS A 20 -12.16 -17.71 52.47
N LEU A 21 -12.04 -16.56 51.81
CA LEU A 21 -12.03 -16.49 50.35
C LEU A 21 -10.88 -17.41 49.94
N ARG A 22 -11.25 -18.62 49.54
CA ARG A 22 -10.31 -19.68 49.18
C ARG A 22 -9.46 -19.06 48.07
N LEU A 23 -8.19 -18.74 48.35
CA LEU A 23 -7.27 -18.13 47.38
C LEU A 23 -7.18 -18.91 46.05
N ARG A 24 -7.55 -20.20 46.09
CA ARG A 24 -7.78 -21.04 44.90
C ARG A 24 -8.88 -20.50 43.98
N SER A 25 -10.01 -20.05 44.50
CA SER A 25 -11.14 -19.56 43.70
C SER A 25 -10.85 -18.22 43.00
N VAL A 26 -10.12 -17.32 43.66
CA VAL A 26 -9.69 -16.04 43.05
C VAL A 26 -8.61 -16.28 41.99
N LYS A 27 -7.64 -17.17 42.24
CA LYS A 27 -6.64 -17.56 41.24
C LYS A 27 -7.28 -18.24 40.03
N VAL A 28 -8.26 -19.12 40.23
CA VAL A 28 -9.02 -19.77 39.15
C VAL A 28 -9.84 -18.75 38.37
N PHE A 29 -10.48 -17.78 39.04
CA PHE A 29 -11.23 -16.71 38.39
C PHE A 29 -10.33 -15.77 37.57
N VAL A 30 -9.15 -15.40 38.09
CA VAL A 30 -8.15 -14.60 37.35
C VAL A 30 -7.58 -15.41 36.17
N LEU A 31 -7.30 -16.71 36.34
CA LEU A 31 -6.85 -17.58 35.24
C LEU A 31 -7.93 -17.72 34.14
N LEU A 32 -9.21 -17.81 34.54
CA LEU A 32 -10.36 -17.85 33.63
C LEU A 32 -10.54 -16.53 32.87
N MET A 33 -10.33 -15.38 33.52
CA MET A 33 -10.37 -14.07 32.86
C MET A 33 -9.16 -13.83 31.94
N CYS A 34 -7.96 -14.29 32.31
CA CYS A 34 -6.79 -14.24 31.44
C CYS A 34 -6.94 -15.14 30.20
N ASN A 35 -7.61 -16.29 30.32
CA ASN A 35 -7.91 -17.17 29.19
C ASN A 35 -9.12 -16.70 28.35
N PHE A 36 -10.00 -15.85 28.88
CA PHE A 36 -11.13 -15.29 28.12
C PHE A 36 -10.70 -14.18 27.15
N ASN A 37 -9.64 -13.44 27.47
CA ASN A 37 -9.11 -12.39 26.56
C ASN A 37 -8.54 -12.97 25.26
N SER A 38 -8.08 -14.21 25.27
CA SER A 38 -7.57 -14.90 24.07
C SER A 38 -8.69 -15.43 23.16
N LEU A 39 -9.94 -15.53 23.68
CA LEU A 39 -11.10 -16.01 22.92
C LEU A 39 -11.87 -14.89 22.20
N PHE A 40 -11.64 -13.63 22.56
CA PHE A 40 -12.32 -12.45 21.99
C PHE A 40 -11.38 -11.33 21.54
N GLY A 41 -10.06 -11.55 21.52
CA GLY A 41 -9.15 -10.67 20.82
C GLY A 41 -9.38 -10.78 19.32
N GLN A 42 -10.21 -9.92 18.73
CA GLN A 42 -10.14 -9.68 17.29
C GLN A 42 -8.75 -9.11 17.04
N GLU A 43 -7.84 -9.92 16.51
CA GLU A 43 -6.67 -9.39 15.82
C GLU A 43 -7.22 -8.47 14.73
N ILE A 44 -7.02 -7.16 14.88
CA ILE A 44 -7.28 -6.24 13.77
C ILE A 44 -6.23 -6.63 12.72
N PRO A 45 -6.62 -7.22 11.59
CA PRO A 45 -5.65 -7.63 10.59
C PRO A 45 -4.86 -6.40 10.17
N ARG A 46 -3.53 -6.52 10.13
CA ARG A 46 -2.69 -5.41 9.67
C ARG A 46 -3.11 -5.05 8.25
N LYS A 47 -3.22 -3.76 7.96
CA LYS A 47 -3.41 -3.31 6.58
C LYS A 47 -2.19 -3.74 5.75
N GLU A 48 -2.46 -4.12 4.51
CA GLU A 48 -1.40 -4.43 3.58
C GLU A 48 -0.68 -3.14 3.18
N ILE A 49 0.64 -3.22 3.11
CA ILE A 49 1.51 -2.08 2.86
C ILE A 49 1.88 -2.04 1.39
N ILE A 50 1.56 -0.94 0.71
CA ILE A 50 1.91 -0.72 -0.69
C ILE A 50 2.92 0.43 -0.74
N VAL A 51 4.07 0.19 -1.36
CA VAL A 51 5.02 1.26 -1.67
C VAL A 51 4.88 1.64 -3.14
N ILE A 52 4.60 2.92 -3.39
CA ILE A 52 4.56 3.50 -4.73
C ILE A 52 5.80 4.38 -4.88
N ASP A 53 6.62 4.08 -5.88
CA ASP A 53 7.85 4.79 -6.17
C ASP A 53 7.68 5.68 -7.41
N PRO A 54 7.33 6.97 -7.26
CA PRO A 54 7.34 7.88 -8.40
C PRO A 54 8.78 8.14 -8.87
N GLY A 55 9.10 7.68 -10.09
CA GLY A 55 10.40 7.80 -10.72
C GLY A 55 10.95 9.24 -10.74
N HIS A 56 12.29 9.36 -10.81
CA HIS A 56 13.01 10.63 -10.95
C HIS A 56 12.77 11.61 -9.77
N GLY A 57 13.01 12.91 -9.97
CA GLY A 57 12.81 13.99 -9.01
C GLY A 57 14.04 14.90 -8.85
N GLY A 58 13.81 16.14 -8.41
CA GLY A 58 14.87 17.12 -8.16
C GLY A 58 15.62 17.49 -9.44
N VAL A 59 16.92 17.22 -9.47
CA VAL A 59 17.78 17.50 -10.64
C VAL A 59 17.56 16.54 -11.80
N ASP A 60 16.92 15.40 -11.55
CA ASP A 60 16.58 14.41 -12.56
C ASP A 60 15.12 14.59 -12.96
N SER A 61 14.88 15.15 -14.15
CA SER A 61 13.53 15.35 -14.67
C SER A 61 12.88 14.08 -15.21
N GLY A 62 13.68 13.03 -15.43
CA GLY A 62 13.35 11.95 -16.35
C GLY A 62 13.18 12.45 -17.78
N ALA A 63 12.43 11.71 -18.59
CA ALA A 63 12.11 12.08 -19.95
C ALA A 63 11.34 13.40 -20.03
N ILE A 64 11.63 14.18 -21.08
CA ILE A 64 10.89 15.40 -21.40
C ILE A 64 10.02 15.10 -22.62
N GLY A 65 8.71 15.18 -22.41
CA GLY A 65 7.70 14.94 -23.42
C GLY A 65 7.41 16.13 -24.31
N VAL A 66 6.42 15.92 -25.17
CA VAL A 66 5.81 17.01 -25.93
C VAL A 66 5.30 18.11 -24.98
N TYR A 67 5.40 19.36 -25.44
CA TYR A 67 5.02 20.55 -24.66
C TYR A 67 5.82 20.77 -23.36
N GLY A 68 6.97 20.09 -23.19
CA GLY A 68 7.85 20.28 -22.03
C GLY A 68 7.39 19.57 -20.76
N VAL A 69 6.47 18.60 -20.87
CA VAL A 69 6.02 17.81 -19.73
C VAL A 69 7.17 16.94 -19.23
N ARG A 70 7.47 17.03 -17.93
CA ARG A 70 8.54 16.27 -17.29
C ARG A 70 7.98 15.01 -16.67
N GLU A 71 8.66 13.89 -16.88
CA GLU A 71 8.28 12.59 -16.32
C GLU A 71 8.10 12.65 -14.79
N MET A 72 9.03 13.31 -14.08
CA MET A 72 8.95 13.39 -12.62
C MET A 72 7.66 14.06 -12.09
N ASP A 73 7.07 14.98 -12.85
CA ASP A 73 5.82 15.66 -12.48
C ASP A 73 4.63 14.72 -12.68
N VAL A 74 4.64 13.98 -13.79
CA VAL A 74 3.61 12.99 -14.14
C VAL A 74 3.59 11.87 -13.11
N THR A 75 4.73 11.25 -12.83
CA THR A 75 4.83 10.12 -11.89
C THR A 75 4.41 10.51 -10.48
N LEU A 76 4.81 11.71 -10.00
CA LEU A 76 4.38 12.24 -8.71
C LEU A 76 2.87 12.54 -8.67
N GLY A 77 2.33 13.11 -9.74
CA GLY A 77 0.90 13.39 -9.88
C GLY A 77 0.05 12.12 -9.80
N VAL A 78 0.47 11.07 -10.51
CA VAL A 78 -0.18 9.75 -10.49
C VAL A 78 -0.08 9.13 -9.09
N ALA A 79 1.11 9.12 -8.48
CA ALA A 79 1.30 8.57 -7.13
C ALA A 79 0.40 9.25 -6.08
N ARG A 80 0.30 10.59 -6.11
CA ARG A 80 -0.61 11.35 -5.23
C ARG A 80 -2.08 11.05 -5.50
N GLY A 81 -2.45 10.86 -6.76
CA GLY A 81 -3.81 10.46 -7.09
C GLY A 81 -4.16 9.05 -6.61
N ILE A 82 -3.21 8.10 -6.62
CA ILE A 82 -3.37 6.76 -6.03
C ILE A 82 -3.68 6.87 -4.53
N LEU A 83 -2.92 7.67 -3.79
CA LEU A 83 -3.20 7.94 -2.37
C LEU A 83 -4.63 8.45 -2.16
N ARG A 84 -5.01 9.49 -2.92
CA ARG A 84 -6.34 10.09 -2.83
C ARG A 84 -7.43 9.06 -3.12
N TRP A 85 -7.28 8.28 -4.19
CA TRP A 85 -8.27 7.27 -4.57
C TRP A 85 -8.36 6.13 -3.56
N ASN A 86 -7.25 5.72 -2.93
CA ASN A 86 -7.29 4.73 -1.86
C ASN A 86 -8.21 5.19 -0.72
N HIS A 87 -8.10 6.47 -0.31
CA HIS A 87 -8.99 7.02 0.72
C HIS A 87 -10.44 7.18 0.24
N THR A 88 -10.67 7.72 -0.95
CA THR A 88 -12.03 8.09 -1.37
C THR A 88 -12.83 6.94 -1.99
N LEU A 89 -12.16 5.93 -2.55
CA LEU A 89 -12.81 4.82 -3.26
C LEU A 89 -12.73 3.51 -2.47
N LEU A 90 -11.61 3.26 -1.80
CA LEU A 90 -11.35 2.01 -1.09
C LEU A 90 -11.38 2.19 0.43
N ASP A 91 -11.89 3.31 0.94
CA ASP A 91 -11.99 3.63 2.37
C ASP A 91 -10.65 3.46 3.14
N GLY A 92 -9.54 3.77 2.47
CA GLY A 92 -8.20 3.61 3.03
C GLY A 92 -7.84 2.15 3.33
N LYS A 93 -8.31 1.20 2.52
CA LYS A 93 -8.03 -0.25 2.62
C LYS A 93 -6.54 -0.55 2.80
N TYR A 94 -5.67 0.18 2.11
CA TYR A 94 -4.22 -0.02 2.14
C TYR A 94 -3.47 1.07 2.90
N ASP A 95 -2.36 0.71 3.53
CA ASP A 95 -1.36 1.66 3.99
C ASP A 95 -0.36 1.94 2.86
N ILE A 96 -0.53 3.08 2.19
CA ILE A 96 0.25 3.43 1.00
C ILE A 96 1.32 4.47 1.33
N TYR A 97 2.58 4.15 1.02
CA TYR A 97 3.74 5.03 1.22
C TYR A 97 4.39 5.38 -0.11
N LEU A 98 4.81 6.64 -0.27
CA LEU A 98 5.56 7.10 -1.44
C LEU A 98 7.06 7.19 -1.11
N THR A 99 7.93 6.84 -2.06
CA THR A 99 9.38 7.06 -1.90
C THR A 99 9.72 8.55 -1.85
N ARG A 100 8.93 9.40 -2.53
CA ARG A 100 8.95 10.86 -2.41
C ARG A 100 7.54 11.44 -2.46
N TYR A 101 7.33 12.49 -1.67
CA TYR A 101 6.06 13.23 -1.63
C TYR A 101 6.16 14.60 -2.30
N THR A 102 7.38 15.04 -2.63
CA THR A 102 7.73 16.33 -3.23
C THR A 102 8.65 16.13 -4.44
N ASP A 103 9.00 17.24 -5.09
CA ASP A 103 10.04 17.25 -6.11
C ASP A 103 11.42 17.13 -5.45
N THR A 104 11.85 15.88 -5.24
CA THR A 104 13.08 15.55 -4.51
C THR A 104 13.69 14.30 -5.12
N LEU A 105 14.99 14.35 -5.40
CA LEU A 105 15.72 13.20 -5.90
C LEU A 105 15.95 12.20 -4.76
N ILE A 106 15.43 10.99 -4.91
CA ILE A 106 15.71 9.85 -4.03
C ILE A 106 16.59 8.86 -4.77
N SER A 107 17.66 8.40 -4.11
CA SER A 107 18.57 7.41 -4.68
C SER A 107 17.84 6.09 -4.95
N LEU A 108 18.30 5.31 -5.94
CA LEU A 108 17.67 4.03 -6.28
C LEU A 108 17.71 3.04 -5.11
N ASP A 109 18.79 3.05 -4.32
CA ASP A 109 18.96 2.21 -3.13
C ASP A 109 17.97 2.62 -2.02
N ASP A 110 17.81 3.92 -1.74
CA ASP A 110 16.86 4.37 -0.72
C ASP A 110 15.40 4.05 -1.07
N ARG A 111 15.03 4.08 -2.37
CA ARG A 111 13.71 3.66 -2.85
C ARG A 111 13.43 2.19 -2.47
N SER A 112 14.39 1.30 -2.75
CA SER A 112 14.28 -0.12 -2.41
C SER A 112 14.39 -0.39 -0.90
N ARG A 113 15.21 0.37 -0.17
CA ARG A 113 15.33 0.27 1.29
C ARG A 113 14.02 0.62 1.99
N LEU A 114 13.27 1.60 1.51
CA LEU A 114 11.96 1.92 2.08
C LEU A 114 11.02 0.72 2.04
N ALA A 115 10.91 0.04 0.89
CA ALA A 115 10.06 -1.14 0.73
C ALA A 115 10.45 -2.27 1.68
N LYS A 116 11.76 -2.51 1.85
CA LYS A 116 12.29 -3.52 2.79
C LYS A 116 12.00 -3.13 4.25
N ALA A 117 12.26 -1.87 4.62
CA ALA A 117 12.10 -1.38 5.98
C ALA A 117 10.64 -1.45 6.44
N LEU A 118 9.71 -1.11 5.56
CA LEU A 118 8.26 -1.17 5.82
C LEU A 118 7.69 -2.59 5.71
N ARG A 119 8.47 -3.57 5.24
CA ARG A 119 7.98 -4.93 4.90
C ARG A 119 6.77 -4.84 3.97
N ALA A 120 6.92 -4.08 2.89
CA ALA A 120 5.87 -3.87 1.91
C ALA A 120 5.35 -5.20 1.37
N ASP A 121 4.05 -5.27 1.09
CA ASP A 121 3.39 -6.41 0.46
C ASP A 121 3.41 -6.27 -1.07
N VAL A 122 3.50 -5.03 -1.58
CA VAL A 122 3.64 -4.68 -3.00
C VAL A 122 4.55 -3.46 -3.16
N PHE A 123 5.37 -3.48 -4.22
CA PHE A 123 6.15 -2.32 -4.68
C PHE A 123 5.82 -2.00 -6.15
N VAL A 124 5.50 -0.75 -6.46
CA VAL A 124 5.22 -0.29 -7.83
C VAL A 124 6.05 0.95 -8.12
N SER A 125 7.03 0.83 -9.02
CA SER A 125 7.75 1.99 -9.58
C SER A 125 6.95 2.56 -10.75
N LEU A 126 6.73 3.86 -10.77
CA LEU A 126 6.01 4.56 -11.83
C LEU A 126 6.98 5.38 -12.67
N HIS A 127 6.96 5.15 -13.97
CA HIS A 127 7.78 5.85 -14.97
C HIS A 127 6.93 6.21 -16.19
N CYS A 128 7.49 7.04 -17.07
CA CYS A 128 6.94 7.28 -18.39
C CYS A 128 8.01 7.10 -19.45
N ASN A 129 7.62 6.38 -20.49
CA ASN A 129 8.50 6.01 -21.58
C ASN A 129 8.69 7.19 -22.55
N HIS A 130 9.67 7.05 -23.44
CA HIS A 130 9.86 7.97 -24.55
C HIS A 130 10.38 7.18 -25.76
N ALA A 131 9.77 7.39 -26.93
CA ALA A 131 10.15 6.71 -28.16
C ALA A 131 10.54 7.70 -29.25
N GLU A 132 11.42 7.27 -30.16
CA GLU A 132 11.77 8.04 -31.36
C GLU A 132 10.56 8.20 -32.31
N ASN A 133 9.74 7.16 -32.42
CA ASN A 133 8.47 7.22 -33.15
C ASN A 133 7.38 7.83 -32.24
N PRO A 134 6.88 9.05 -32.53
CA PRO A 134 5.89 9.73 -31.69
C PRO A 134 4.52 9.07 -31.69
N GLU A 135 4.25 8.15 -32.63
CA GLU A 135 3.01 7.35 -32.67
C GLU A 135 3.05 6.14 -31.72
N THR A 136 4.18 5.91 -31.04
CA THR A 136 4.30 4.85 -30.03
C THR A 136 3.51 5.26 -28.80
N LYS A 137 2.52 4.45 -28.43
CA LYS A 137 1.68 4.62 -27.23
C LYS A 137 1.37 3.30 -26.56
N GLY A 138 0.89 3.39 -25.33
CA GLY A 138 0.46 2.26 -24.53
C GLY A 138 1.28 2.11 -23.25
N MET A 139 0.85 1.16 -22.43
CA MET A 139 1.47 0.86 -21.15
C MET A 139 2.34 -0.40 -21.25
N GLU A 140 3.52 -0.33 -20.65
CA GLU A 140 4.44 -1.46 -20.46
C GLU A 140 4.68 -1.70 -18.97
N VAL A 141 4.94 -2.96 -18.62
CA VAL A 141 5.32 -3.32 -17.25
C VAL A 141 6.59 -4.16 -17.28
N PHE A 142 7.52 -3.85 -16.39
CA PHE A 142 8.75 -4.58 -16.21
C PHE A 142 8.77 -5.29 -14.87
N VAL A 143 9.29 -6.51 -14.87
CA VAL A 143 9.58 -7.33 -13.70
C VAL A 143 11.08 -7.63 -13.62
N HIS A 144 11.55 -8.04 -12.44
CA HIS A 144 12.95 -8.45 -12.31
C HIS A 144 13.22 -9.70 -13.16
N GLY A 145 14.28 -9.66 -13.97
CA GLY A 145 14.58 -10.74 -14.92
C GLY A 145 15.16 -12.02 -14.32
N THR A 146 15.64 -12.00 -13.07
CA THR A 146 16.12 -13.21 -12.39
C THR A 146 15.01 -13.80 -11.51
N PRO A 147 14.64 -15.09 -11.68
CA PRO A 147 13.63 -15.72 -10.85
C PRO A 147 13.95 -15.67 -9.35
N HIS A 148 12.97 -15.30 -8.54
CA HIS A 148 13.01 -15.30 -7.08
C HIS A 148 11.61 -15.59 -6.51
N ASN A 149 11.50 -15.65 -5.18
CA ASN A 149 10.28 -16.06 -4.47
C ASN A 149 9.01 -15.28 -4.86
N HIS A 150 9.15 -14.04 -5.34
CA HIS A 150 8.01 -13.19 -5.70
C HIS A 150 7.82 -13.00 -7.20
N SER A 151 8.61 -13.66 -8.07
CA SER A 151 8.50 -13.45 -9.53
C SER A 151 7.10 -13.78 -10.08
N LYS A 152 6.44 -14.84 -9.57
CA LYS A 152 5.05 -15.14 -9.95
C LYS A 152 4.08 -14.03 -9.52
N GLY A 153 4.27 -13.49 -8.31
CA GLY A 153 3.50 -12.36 -7.79
C GLY A 153 3.72 -11.09 -8.61
N SER A 154 4.96 -10.77 -8.98
CA SER A 154 5.30 -9.63 -9.85
C SER A 154 4.63 -9.74 -11.22
N LEU A 155 4.64 -10.92 -11.85
CA LEU A 155 3.96 -11.16 -13.12
C LEU A 155 2.44 -11.02 -12.99
N ALA A 156 1.85 -11.59 -11.95
CA ALA A 156 0.41 -11.47 -11.68
C ALA A 156 -0.01 -10.02 -11.41
N LEU A 157 0.78 -9.28 -10.63
CA LEU A 157 0.60 -7.86 -10.36
C LEU A 157 0.64 -7.04 -11.65
N GLY A 158 1.69 -7.21 -12.46
CA GLY A 158 1.84 -6.49 -13.73
C GLY A 158 0.68 -6.77 -14.69
N ARG A 159 0.24 -8.02 -14.79
CA ARG A 159 -0.91 -8.42 -15.60
C ARG A 159 -2.21 -7.82 -15.10
N SER A 160 -2.43 -7.79 -13.79
CA SER A 160 -3.61 -7.19 -13.18
C SER A 160 -3.70 -5.70 -13.50
N ILE A 161 -2.59 -4.96 -13.38
CA ILE A 161 -2.51 -3.54 -13.72
C ILE A 161 -2.80 -3.31 -15.21
N LEU A 162 -2.15 -4.05 -16.11
CA LEU A 162 -2.35 -3.89 -17.56
C LEU A 162 -3.79 -4.20 -17.99
N ASN A 163 -4.40 -5.24 -17.43
CA ASN A 163 -5.79 -5.60 -17.70
C ASN A 163 -6.75 -4.48 -17.29
N GLU A 164 -6.63 -4.02 -16.04
CA GLU A 164 -7.52 -2.99 -15.50
C GLU A 164 -7.41 -1.68 -16.28
N VAL A 165 -6.18 -1.29 -16.61
CA VAL A 165 -5.90 -0.14 -17.46
C VAL A 165 -6.55 -0.34 -18.83
N ALA A 166 -6.25 -1.41 -19.57
CA ALA A 166 -6.84 -1.59 -20.89
C ALA A 166 -8.37 -1.57 -20.92
N TRP A 167 -9.01 -2.19 -19.93
CA TRP A 167 -10.47 -2.32 -19.86
C TRP A 167 -11.16 -1.00 -19.54
N ASN A 168 -10.66 -0.24 -18.57
CA ASN A 168 -11.30 1.01 -18.15
C ASN A 168 -10.91 2.20 -19.01
N LEU A 169 -9.71 2.15 -19.58
CA LEU A 169 -9.03 3.31 -20.14
C LEU A 169 -8.88 3.24 -21.66
N GLY A 170 -9.04 2.05 -22.26
CA GLY A 170 -8.79 1.82 -23.68
C GLY A 170 -7.32 1.98 -24.07
N ILE A 171 -6.41 2.02 -23.09
CA ILE A 171 -4.97 2.10 -23.35
C ILE A 171 -4.50 0.79 -23.96
N LYS A 172 -3.65 0.90 -24.98
CA LYS A 172 -3.00 -0.25 -25.60
C LYS A 172 -2.08 -0.95 -24.59
N GLN A 173 -2.33 -2.22 -24.30
CA GLN A 173 -1.34 -3.06 -23.61
C GLN A 173 -0.20 -3.37 -24.57
N ARG A 174 1.04 -3.22 -24.10
CA ARG A 174 2.21 -3.55 -24.91
C ARG A 174 2.81 -4.86 -24.47
N SER A 175 3.45 -4.90 -23.30
CA SER A 175 4.17 -6.08 -22.84
C SER A 175 4.34 -6.13 -21.33
N ILE A 176 4.61 -7.34 -20.82
CA ILE A 176 5.26 -7.55 -19.54
C ILE A 176 6.65 -8.11 -19.86
N GLU A 177 7.70 -7.37 -19.52
CA GLU A 177 9.07 -7.70 -19.87
C GLU A 177 9.97 -7.87 -18.66
N SER A 178 11.05 -8.61 -18.83
CA SER A 178 12.07 -8.78 -17.81
C SER A 178 13.16 -7.73 -18.00
N ALA A 179 13.50 -7.02 -16.93
CA ALA A 179 14.58 -6.04 -16.95
C ALA A 179 15.45 -6.11 -15.68
N HIS A 180 16.67 -5.57 -15.80
CA HIS A 180 17.65 -5.50 -14.71
C HIS A 180 17.66 -4.15 -13.99
N PHE A 181 16.51 -3.47 -13.92
CA PHE A 181 16.38 -2.21 -13.17
C PHE A 181 16.75 -2.41 -11.70
N GLN A 182 17.56 -1.47 -11.17
CA GLN A 182 18.09 -1.58 -9.81
C GLN A 182 16.96 -1.67 -8.77
N VAL A 183 15.93 -0.83 -8.89
CA VAL A 183 14.79 -0.82 -7.96
C VAL A 183 14.08 -2.17 -7.89
N LEU A 184 13.97 -2.89 -9.03
CA LEU A 184 13.36 -4.22 -9.08
C LEU A 184 14.31 -5.31 -8.58
N ARG A 185 15.60 -5.20 -8.90
CA ARG A 185 16.64 -6.15 -8.43
C ARG A 185 16.78 -6.12 -6.92
N GLU A 186 16.67 -4.94 -6.32
CA GLU A 186 16.90 -4.77 -4.89
C GLU A 186 15.64 -5.02 -4.05
N VAL A 187 14.42 -4.82 -4.57
CA VAL A 187 13.18 -5.18 -3.87
C VAL A 187 12.92 -6.69 -3.99
N THR A 188 13.47 -7.45 -3.06
CA THR A 188 13.40 -8.93 -3.03
C THR A 188 12.36 -9.49 -2.07
N THR A 189 11.71 -8.64 -1.27
CA THR A 189 10.83 -9.04 -0.16
C THR A 189 9.35 -9.12 -0.50
N CYS A 190 8.95 -8.67 -1.70
CA CYS A 190 7.56 -8.62 -2.12
C CYS A 190 7.42 -8.69 -3.65
N ALA A 191 6.18 -8.76 -4.14
CA ALA A 191 5.92 -8.54 -5.55
C ALA A 191 6.28 -7.10 -5.93
N SER A 192 7.02 -6.95 -7.03
CA SER A 192 7.56 -5.67 -7.49
C SER A 192 7.44 -5.54 -9.01
N VAL A 193 7.01 -4.37 -9.45
CA VAL A 193 6.92 -4.01 -10.88
C VAL A 193 7.43 -2.59 -11.11
N LEU A 194 7.92 -2.32 -12.32
CA LEU A 194 8.10 -0.97 -12.85
C LEU A 194 7.09 -0.79 -13.98
N ALA A 195 6.25 0.23 -13.88
CA ALA A 195 5.17 0.51 -14.80
C ALA A 195 5.53 1.76 -15.63
N GLU A 196 5.72 1.56 -16.93
CA GLU A 196 5.80 2.64 -17.91
C GLU A 196 4.39 2.99 -18.34
N ILE A 197 3.80 3.99 -17.70
CA ILE A 197 2.36 4.24 -17.74
C ILE A 197 1.88 4.93 -19.03
N ALA A 198 2.82 5.43 -19.84
CA ALA A 198 2.59 6.14 -21.10
C ALA A 198 3.92 6.46 -21.79
N PHE A 199 3.85 6.90 -23.05
CA PHE A 199 4.93 7.49 -23.82
C PHE A 199 4.78 9.01 -23.87
N LEU A 200 5.72 9.75 -23.26
CA LEU A 200 5.72 11.22 -23.26
C LEU A 200 5.99 11.83 -24.64
N SER A 201 6.53 11.03 -25.56
CA SER A 201 6.69 11.38 -26.98
C SER A 201 5.35 11.43 -27.75
N HIS A 202 4.27 10.83 -27.21
CA HIS A 202 2.96 10.76 -27.86
C HIS A 202 2.01 11.84 -27.34
N GLN A 203 1.45 12.63 -28.26
CA GLN A 203 0.63 13.81 -27.91
C GLN A 203 -0.62 13.46 -27.10
N ASP A 204 -1.34 12.40 -27.48
CA ASP A 204 -2.56 11.98 -26.78
C ASP A 204 -2.29 11.50 -25.34
N GLU A 205 -1.12 10.90 -25.05
CA GLU A 205 -0.87 10.29 -23.73
C GLU A 205 -0.49 11.34 -22.68
N VAL A 206 0.20 12.41 -23.09
CA VAL A 206 0.57 13.51 -22.20
C VAL A 206 -0.66 14.21 -21.59
N GLY A 207 -1.68 14.50 -22.41
CA GLY A 207 -2.94 15.10 -21.92
C GLY A 207 -3.85 14.11 -21.19
N TYR A 208 -3.61 12.82 -21.37
CA TYR A 208 -4.41 11.75 -20.79
C TYR A 208 -4.01 11.47 -19.34
N LEU A 209 -2.72 11.36 -19.02
CA LEU A 209 -2.24 10.97 -17.68
C LEU A 209 -2.66 11.90 -16.54
N SER A 210 -2.94 13.17 -16.84
CA SER A 210 -3.42 14.16 -15.88
C SER A 210 -4.90 13.99 -15.48
N LYS A 211 -5.65 13.09 -16.13
CA LYS A 211 -7.08 12.86 -15.85
C LYS A 211 -7.26 11.87 -14.69
N GLY A 212 -8.05 12.26 -13.69
CA GLY A 212 -8.25 11.48 -12.46
C GLY A 212 -8.78 10.05 -12.67
N ARG A 213 -9.55 9.79 -13.75
CA ARG A 213 -10.03 8.43 -14.11
C ARG A 213 -8.88 7.45 -14.36
N ASN A 214 -7.75 7.93 -14.86
CA ASN A 214 -6.67 7.08 -15.34
C ASN A 214 -5.80 6.59 -14.19
N ILE A 215 -5.63 7.47 -13.20
CA ILE A 215 -4.94 7.16 -11.95
C ILE A 215 -5.69 6.09 -11.14
N ARG A 216 -7.03 6.06 -11.22
CA ARG A 216 -7.85 5.06 -10.53
C ARG A 216 -7.59 3.63 -11.05
N ALA A 217 -7.35 3.46 -12.36
CA ALA A 217 -7.20 2.12 -12.93
C ALA A 217 -5.94 1.40 -12.41
N ILE A 218 -4.83 2.12 -12.18
CA ILE A 218 -3.63 1.53 -11.58
C ILE A 218 -3.92 1.03 -10.16
N LEU A 219 -4.59 1.84 -9.34
CA LEU A 219 -5.01 1.42 -7.99
C LEU A 219 -5.93 0.20 -8.03
N LEU A 220 -6.92 0.19 -8.93
CA LEU A 220 -7.82 -0.95 -9.09
C LEU A 220 -7.08 -2.22 -9.56
N GLY A 221 -6.08 -2.09 -10.43
CA GLY A 221 -5.26 -3.23 -10.84
C GLY A 221 -4.45 -3.81 -9.68
N ILE A 222 -3.91 -2.95 -8.82
CA ILE A 222 -3.27 -3.40 -7.58
C ILE A 222 -4.29 -4.07 -6.66
N ASP A 223 -5.48 -3.47 -6.46
CA ASP A 223 -6.54 -4.03 -5.62
C ASP A 223 -7.00 -5.41 -6.12
N ASN A 224 -7.23 -5.54 -7.43
CA ASN A 224 -7.58 -6.81 -8.06
C ASN A 224 -6.49 -7.87 -7.82
N TYR A 225 -5.21 -7.50 -7.92
CA TYR A 225 -4.10 -8.41 -7.62
C TYR A 225 -4.13 -8.87 -6.16
N LYS A 226 -4.41 -7.96 -5.23
CA LYS A 226 -4.47 -8.27 -3.80
C LYS A 226 -5.65 -9.15 -3.42
N ASN A 227 -6.72 -9.14 -4.21
CA ASN A 227 -7.87 -10.01 -4.04
C ASN A 227 -7.76 -11.33 -4.84
N LEU A 228 -6.62 -11.61 -5.52
CA LEU A 228 -6.41 -12.90 -6.19
C LEU A 228 -6.14 -14.00 -5.15
N GLU A 229 -6.84 -15.12 -5.28
CA GLU A 229 -6.43 -16.38 -4.66
C GLU A 229 -5.31 -16.98 -5.52
N LEU A 230 -4.06 -16.87 -5.05
CA LEU A 230 -2.85 -17.39 -5.71
C LEU A 230 -2.36 -18.70 -5.08
#